data_AF-A0A955TYX4-F1
#
_entry.id   AF-A0A955TYX4-F1
#
_cell.length_a   1.000
_cell.length_b   1.000
_cell.length_c   1.000
_cell.angle_alpha   90.00
_cell.angle_beta   90.00
_cell.angle_gamma   90.00
#
_symmetry.space_group_name_H-M   'P 1'
#
loop_
_entity.id
_entity.type
_entity.pdbx_description
1 polymer ?
#
loop_
_entity_poly.entity_id
_entity_poly.type
_entity_poly.pdbx_seq_one_letter_code
_entity_poly.pdbx_strand_id
1 'polypeptide(L)'
;MSFFKLTIAEDPVEKKTEGYQNRMSMLYGFSIAFAVTLVSGFWYYFVPRDINWNASQTVLVLHLAGGIMTLFLFVVFFFLHMKDQEQKWWWLLTPWKLRRETDEENQRFRQRQLGYFLTWAFLAIFVTGIVIAVPGLMFYTGKVWMQGYYTSQTLLGIHFWASVILVPVIFVHMLWLVRKGGQRS
;
A
#
# COMPACT_ATOMS: atom_id res chain seq x y z
N MET A 1 -22.80 -10.46 8.59
CA MET A 1 -21.42 -10.57 9.12
C MET A 1 -20.63 -9.34 8.68
N SER A 2 -20.35 -8.40 9.58
CA SER A 2 -19.61 -7.15 9.30
C SER A 2 -18.14 -7.35 9.67
N PHE A 3 -17.31 -7.81 8.72
CA PHE A 3 -15.95 -8.27 9.02
C PHE A 3 -14.88 -7.17 9.16
N PHE A 4 -15.18 -5.89 8.92
CA PHE A 4 -14.18 -4.81 9.01
C PHE A 4 -14.76 -3.50 9.56
N LYS A 5 -14.61 -3.25 10.87
CA LYS A 5 -14.67 -1.88 11.42
C LYS A 5 -13.29 -1.23 11.20
N LEU A 6 -13.05 -0.69 10.01
CA LEU A 6 -11.79 0.00 9.65
C LEU A 6 -11.79 1.49 10.04
N THR A 7 -12.88 2.01 10.59
CA THR A 7 -13.05 3.46 10.88
C THR A 7 -13.80 3.68 12.21
N ILE A 8 -13.38 4.73 12.93
CA ILE A 8 -13.78 5.12 14.31
C ILE A 8 -15.18 5.78 14.33
N ALA A 9 -16.09 5.43 13.42
CA ALA A 9 -17.45 5.97 13.47
C ALA A 9 -18.21 5.28 14.60
N GLU A 10 -18.33 5.96 15.74
CA GLU A 10 -18.94 5.46 16.96
C GLU A 10 -20.48 5.53 16.90
N ASP A 11 -21.06 6.39 16.04
CA ASP A 11 -22.51 6.57 15.91
C ASP A 11 -23.09 5.89 14.64
N PRO A 12 -24.19 5.09 14.73
CA PRO A 12 -24.91 4.58 13.56
C PRO A 12 -25.40 5.66 12.59
N VAL A 13 -25.58 6.91 13.03
CA VAL A 13 -25.90 8.06 12.16
C VAL A 13 -24.70 8.41 11.26
N GLU A 14 -23.49 8.39 11.81
CA GLU A 14 -22.26 8.75 11.10
C GLU A 14 -21.91 7.74 10.00
N LYS A 15 -22.23 6.45 10.21
CA LYS A 15 -22.07 5.38 9.20
C LYS A 15 -23.00 5.51 7.99
N LYS A 16 -24.09 6.27 8.12
CA LYS A 16 -25.04 6.55 7.02
C LYS A 16 -24.67 7.79 6.23
N THR A 17 -23.64 8.53 6.63
CA THR A 17 -23.18 9.70 5.88
C THR A 17 -22.53 9.27 4.56
N GLU A 18 -22.78 10.02 3.50
CA GLU A 18 -22.17 9.81 2.18
C GLU A 18 -20.64 9.82 2.26
N GLY A 19 -20.08 10.72 3.10
CA GLY A 19 -18.64 10.81 3.33
C GLY A 19 -18.02 9.57 3.98
N TYR A 20 -18.77 8.85 4.84
CA TYR A 20 -18.32 7.57 5.39
C TYR A 20 -18.31 6.47 4.32
N GLN A 21 -19.39 6.37 3.54
CA GLN A 21 -19.52 5.38 2.46
C GLN A 21 -18.44 5.56 1.40
N ASN A 22 -18.18 6.80 0.97
CA ASN A 22 -17.14 7.12 -0.01
C ASN A 22 -15.75 6.69 0.48
N ARG A 23 -15.42 6.92 1.76
CA ARG A 23 -14.14 6.48 2.35
C ARG A 23 -14.01 4.96 2.38
N MET A 24 -15.07 4.24 2.77
CA MET A 24 -15.06 2.78 2.76
C MET A 24 -14.91 2.23 1.35
N SER A 25 -15.61 2.78 0.36
CA SER A 25 -15.47 2.41 -1.04
C SER A 25 -14.05 2.63 -1.56
N MET A 26 -13.42 3.76 -1.21
CA MET A 26 -12.01 4.01 -1.55
C MET A 26 -11.06 3.00 -0.91
N LEU A 27 -11.26 2.65 0.36
CA LEU A 27 -10.44 1.67 1.06
C LEU A 27 -10.58 0.26 0.46
N TYR A 28 -11.79 -0.14 0.08
CA TYR A 28 -12.02 -1.40 -0.62
C TYR A 28 -11.40 -1.41 -2.00
N GLY A 29 -11.59 -0.34 -2.78
CA GLY A 29 -10.95 -0.18 -4.09
C GLY A 29 -9.43 -0.29 -3.98
N PHE A 30 -8.83 0.39 -3.00
CA PHE A 30 -7.40 0.33 -2.73
C PHE A 30 -6.96 -1.09 -2.39
N SER A 31 -7.66 -1.76 -1.46
CA SER A 31 -7.33 -3.11 -1.01
C SER A 31 -7.43 -4.14 -2.13
N ILE A 32 -8.46 -4.05 -2.97
CA ILE A 32 -8.66 -4.93 -4.13
C ILE A 32 -7.55 -4.70 -5.15
N ALA A 33 -7.31 -3.44 -5.56
CA ALA A 33 -6.26 -3.12 -6.52
C ALA A 33 -4.88 -3.56 -6.00
N PHE A 34 -4.60 -3.33 -4.72
CA PHE A 34 -3.37 -3.78 -4.07
C PHE A 34 -3.25 -5.30 -4.08
N ALA A 35 -4.30 -6.03 -3.73
CA ALA A 35 -4.29 -7.49 -3.73
C ALA A 35 -4.05 -8.05 -5.13
N VAL A 36 -4.72 -7.52 -6.16
CA VAL A 36 -4.48 -7.92 -7.56
C VAL A 36 -3.02 -7.66 -7.96
N THR A 37 -2.49 -6.48 -7.64
CA THR A 37 -1.09 -6.11 -7.94
C THR A 37 -0.11 -7.02 -7.24
N LEU A 38 -0.35 -7.30 -5.95
CA LEU A 38 0.52 -8.13 -5.13
C LEU A 38 0.56 -9.57 -5.64
N VAL A 39 -0.61 -10.16 -5.89
CA VAL A 39 -0.73 -11.55 -6.38
C VAL A 39 -0.11 -11.68 -7.77
N SER A 40 -0.39 -10.75 -8.68
CA SER A 40 0.21 -10.74 -10.02
C SER A 40 1.73 -10.52 -9.98
N GLY A 41 2.25 -9.77 -9.02
CA GLY A 41 3.69 -9.62 -8.80
C GLY A 41 4.34 -10.92 -8.32
N PHE A 42 3.74 -11.57 -7.33
CA PHE A 42 4.23 -12.86 -6.81
C PHE A 42 4.12 -14.00 -7.83
N TRP A 43 3.18 -13.94 -8.76
CA TRP A 43 3.09 -14.90 -9.86
C TRP A 43 4.41 -15.04 -10.63
N TYR A 44 5.11 -13.93 -10.90
CA TYR A 44 6.42 -13.96 -11.59
C TYR A 44 7.54 -14.64 -10.82
N TYR A 45 7.35 -14.81 -9.51
CA TYR A 45 8.31 -15.48 -8.65
C TYR A 45 7.98 -16.97 -8.50
N PHE A 46 6.70 -17.32 -8.40
CA PHE A 46 6.27 -18.69 -8.14
C PHE A 46 5.98 -19.51 -9.39
N VAL A 47 5.67 -18.86 -10.51
CA VAL A 47 5.28 -19.55 -11.75
C VAL A 47 6.38 -19.39 -12.80
N PRO A 48 6.98 -20.50 -13.26
CA PRO A 48 7.93 -20.48 -14.37
C PRO A 48 7.34 -19.81 -15.63
N ARG A 49 8.11 -18.91 -16.24
CA ARG A 49 7.65 -18.04 -17.34
C ARG A 49 7.38 -18.80 -18.65
N ASP A 50 8.00 -19.96 -18.80
CA ASP A 50 7.94 -20.86 -19.95
C ASP A 50 6.65 -21.69 -19.99
N ILE A 51 5.88 -21.76 -18.90
CA ILE A 51 4.63 -22.53 -18.84
C ILE A 51 3.57 -21.94 -19.79
N ASN A 52 3.42 -20.61 -19.81
CA ASN A 52 2.44 -19.96 -20.68
C ASN A 52 2.80 -18.48 -20.92
N TRP A 53 3.36 -18.19 -22.09
CA TRP A 53 3.75 -16.84 -22.49
C TRP A 53 2.59 -15.85 -22.48
N ASN A 54 1.43 -16.22 -23.04
CA ASN A 54 0.27 -15.35 -23.13
C ASN A 54 -0.29 -15.01 -21.74
N ALA A 55 -0.33 -16.01 -20.84
CA ALA A 55 -0.69 -15.79 -19.45
C ALA A 55 0.32 -14.86 -18.77
N SER A 56 1.62 -15.04 -19.01
CA SER A 56 2.65 -14.15 -18.47
C SER A 56 2.44 -12.70 -18.93
N GLN A 57 2.17 -12.44 -20.22
CA GLN A 57 1.89 -11.08 -20.69
C GLN A 57 0.64 -10.48 -20.05
N THR A 58 -0.41 -11.28 -19.88
CA THR A 58 -1.66 -10.84 -19.24
C THR A 58 -1.41 -10.47 -17.77
N VAL A 59 -0.64 -11.28 -17.05
CA VAL A 59 -0.27 -11.01 -15.65
C VAL A 59 0.59 -9.76 -15.55
N LEU A 60 1.48 -9.48 -16.52
CA LEU A 60 2.26 -8.23 -16.55
C LEU A 60 1.35 -7.02 -16.59
N VAL A 61 0.39 -7.05 -17.52
CA VAL A 61 -0.56 -5.95 -17.73
C VAL A 61 -1.42 -5.76 -16.48
N LEU A 62 -1.90 -6.84 -15.87
CA LEU A 62 -2.64 -6.78 -14.61
C LEU A 62 -1.79 -6.19 -13.47
N HIS A 63 -0.51 -6.56 -13.38
CA HIS A 63 0.39 -6.04 -12.36
C HIS A 63 0.64 -4.53 -12.55
N LEU A 64 0.91 -4.10 -13.78
CA LEU A 64 1.15 -2.69 -14.10
C LEU A 64 -0.11 -1.83 -13.91
N ALA A 65 -1.24 -2.26 -14.48
CA ALA A 65 -2.51 -1.54 -14.37
C ALA A 65 -3.01 -1.51 -12.93
N GLY A 66 -2.92 -2.64 -12.22
CA GLY A 66 -3.20 -2.74 -10.79
C GLY A 66 -2.32 -1.80 -9.99
N GLY A 67 -1.00 -1.82 -10.23
CA GLY A 67 -0.04 -0.99 -9.49
C GLY A 67 -0.28 0.50 -9.68
N ILE A 68 -0.61 0.93 -10.90
CA ILE A 68 -1.01 2.32 -11.19
C ILE A 68 -2.30 2.68 -10.44
N MET A 69 -3.32 1.83 -10.49
CA MET A 69 -4.57 2.05 -9.78
C MET A 69 -4.35 2.13 -8.26
N THR A 70 -3.56 1.21 -7.71
CA THR A 70 -3.18 1.21 -6.29
C THR A 70 -2.43 2.48 -5.92
N LEU A 71 -1.51 2.96 -6.75
CA LEU A 71 -0.79 4.22 -6.52
C LEU A 71 -1.75 5.41 -6.44
N PHE A 72 -2.66 5.57 -7.41
CA PHE A 72 -3.64 6.65 -7.39
C PHE A 72 -4.52 6.60 -6.14
N LEU A 73 -5.05 5.43 -5.81
CA LEU A 73 -5.90 5.24 -4.63
C LEU A 73 -5.12 5.44 -3.33
N PHE A 74 -3.85 5.03 -3.29
CA PHE A 74 -2.96 5.24 -2.15
C PHE A 74 -2.75 6.73 -1.87
N VAL A 75 -2.48 7.53 -2.90
CA VAL A 75 -2.29 8.98 -2.76
C VAL A 75 -3.54 9.62 -2.16
N VAL A 76 -4.72 9.30 -2.70
CA VAL A 76 -5.99 9.82 -2.18
C VAL A 76 -6.23 9.37 -0.74
N PHE A 77 -6.04 8.08 -0.46
CA PHE A 77 -6.20 7.51 0.88
C PHE A 77 -5.24 8.16 1.89
N PHE A 78 -3.98 8.36 1.51
CA PHE A 78 -2.96 8.98 2.35
C PHE A 78 -3.37 10.40 2.78
N PHE A 79 -3.82 11.24 1.84
CA PHE A 79 -4.23 12.61 2.16
C PHE A 79 -5.50 12.65 3.02
N LEU A 80 -6.48 11.79 2.74
CA LEU A 80 -7.69 11.69 3.57
C LEU A 80 -7.35 11.23 4.99
N HIS A 81 -6.52 10.20 5.12
CA HIS A 81 -6.09 9.68 6.42
C HIS A 81 -5.30 10.71 7.23
N MET A 82 -4.40 11.44 6.57
CA MET A 82 -3.65 12.52 7.17
C MET A 82 -4.57 13.63 7.72
N LYS A 83 -5.58 14.04 6.95
CA LYS A 83 -6.57 15.03 7.36
C LYS A 83 -7.38 14.54 8.56
N ASP A 84 -7.87 13.30 8.53
CA ASP A 84 -8.69 12.72 9.59
C ASP A 84 -7.92 12.54 10.91
N GLN A 85 -6.60 12.33 10.85
CA GLN A 85 -5.75 12.17 12.03
C GLN A 85 -5.08 13.47 12.49
N GLU A 86 -5.41 14.60 11.85
CA GLU A 86 -4.77 15.90 12.06
C GLU A 86 -3.23 15.82 12.02
N GLN A 87 -2.70 14.92 11.18
CA GLN A 87 -1.27 14.69 11.08
C GLN A 87 -0.63 15.75 10.19
N LYS A 88 0.56 16.18 10.60
CA LYS A 88 1.38 17.11 9.83
C LYS A 88 2.22 16.35 8.80
N TRP A 89 2.30 16.84 7.57
CA TRP A 89 2.96 16.11 6.48
C TRP A 89 4.45 15.86 6.75
N TRP A 90 5.12 16.78 7.44
CA TRP A 90 6.53 16.65 7.79
C TRP A 90 6.80 15.53 8.80
N TRP A 91 5.78 15.03 9.51
CA TRP A 91 5.93 13.86 10.38
C TRP A 91 6.23 12.59 9.60
N LEU A 92 5.93 12.53 8.31
CA LEU A 92 6.35 11.44 7.43
C LEU A 92 7.89 11.33 7.34
N LEU A 93 8.59 12.47 7.38
CA LEU A 93 10.05 12.52 7.28
C LEU A 93 10.74 12.20 8.61
N THR A 94 10.07 12.48 9.74
CA THR A 94 10.63 12.28 11.07
C THR A 94 9.67 11.54 12.01
N PRO A 95 9.18 10.34 11.66
CA PRO A 95 8.23 9.60 12.49
C PRO A 95 8.84 9.16 13.83
N TRP A 96 10.16 9.17 13.95
CA TRP A 96 10.94 8.84 15.14
C TRP A 96 11.09 9.99 16.15
N LYS A 97 10.80 11.24 15.76
CA LYS A 97 10.99 12.42 16.64
C LYS A 97 9.75 12.82 17.44
N LEU A 98 8.67 12.07 17.31
CA LEU A 98 7.42 12.28 18.05
C LEU A 98 7.61 11.92 19.53
N ARG A 99 7.29 12.85 20.43
CA ARG A 99 7.47 12.73 21.88
C ARG A 99 6.40 11.81 22.49
N ARG A 100 6.77 11.05 23.53
CA ARG A 100 5.87 10.19 24.33
C ARG A 100 5.52 10.94 25.62
N GLU A 101 4.24 11.07 25.98
CA GLU A 101 3.84 11.70 27.25
C GLU A 101 3.04 10.74 28.17
N THR A 102 2.39 9.67 27.67
CA THR A 102 1.68 8.65 28.51
C THR A 102 1.61 7.22 27.93
N ASP A 103 1.10 6.24 28.69
CA ASP A 103 0.94 4.83 28.25
C ASP A 103 -0.18 4.62 27.21
N GLU A 104 -1.33 5.30 27.33
CA GLU A 104 -2.37 5.29 26.30
C GLU A 104 -1.88 5.93 24.99
N GLU A 105 -1.05 6.98 25.11
CA GLU A 105 -0.35 7.57 23.98
C GLU A 105 0.67 6.60 23.38
N ASN A 106 1.31 5.75 24.18
CA ASN A 106 2.33 4.82 23.71
C ASN A 106 1.75 3.81 22.70
N GLN A 107 0.53 3.32 22.92
CA GLN A 107 -0.14 2.46 21.94
C GLN A 107 -0.52 3.21 20.67
N ARG A 108 -1.09 4.42 20.78
CA ARG A 108 -1.44 5.27 19.62
C ARG A 108 -0.18 5.63 18.83
N PHE A 109 0.92 5.89 19.52
CA PHE A 109 2.22 6.18 18.96
C PHE A 109 2.77 5.00 18.15
N ARG A 110 2.78 3.78 18.72
CA ARG A 110 3.19 2.57 17.99
C ARG A 110 2.35 2.32 16.74
N GLN A 111 1.04 2.55 16.83
CA GLN A 111 0.13 2.42 15.69
C GLN A 111 0.46 3.44 14.59
N ARG A 112 0.77 4.69 14.96
CA ARG A 112 1.23 5.72 14.01
C ARG A 112 2.57 5.36 13.38
N GLN A 113 3.54 4.89 14.17
CA GLN A 113 4.83 4.44 13.64
C GLN A 113 4.67 3.30 12.63
N LEU A 114 3.79 2.33 12.92
CA LEU A 114 3.46 1.25 12.01
C LEU A 114 2.82 1.77 10.70
N GLY A 115 1.91 2.75 10.81
CA GLY A 115 1.33 3.42 9.64
C GLY A 115 2.37 4.16 8.78
N TYR A 116 3.32 4.86 9.39
CA TYR A 116 4.42 5.49 8.66
C TYR A 116 5.35 4.47 8.02
N PHE A 117 5.67 3.38 8.71
CA PHE A 117 6.46 2.29 8.14
C PHE A 117 5.78 1.69 6.91
N LEU A 118 4.47 1.40 6.99
CA LEU A 118 3.68 0.95 5.84
C LEU A 118 3.73 1.96 4.70
N THR A 119 3.58 3.26 4.99
CA THR A 119 3.66 4.33 4.00
C THR A 119 5.01 4.33 3.29
N TRP A 120 6.11 4.23 4.03
CA TRP A 120 7.46 4.15 3.47
C TRP A 120 7.68 2.90 2.62
N ALA A 121 7.15 1.75 3.04
CA ALA A 121 7.21 0.52 2.26
C ALA A 121 6.44 0.66 0.94
N PHE A 122 5.23 1.24 0.96
CA PHE A 122 4.48 1.55 -0.26
C PHE A 122 5.25 2.51 -1.18
N LEU A 123 5.83 3.59 -0.63
CA LEU A 123 6.63 4.51 -1.41
C LEU A 123 7.83 3.82 -2.08
N ALA A 124 8.55 2.97 -1.34
CA ALA A 124 9.64 2.18 -1.89
C ALA A 124 9.17 1.27 -3.04
N ILE A 125 8.05 0.56 -2.88
CA ILE A 125 7.47 -0.30 -3.91
C ILE A 125 7.06 0.51 -5.14
N PHE A 126 6.36 1.62 -4.98
CA PHE A 126 5.92 2.44 -6.11
C PHE A 126 7.08 3.09 -6.86
N VAL A 127 8.02 3.69 -6.14
CA VAL A 127 9.19 4.34 -6.77
C VAL A 127 10.00 3.30 -7.54
N THR A 128 10.33 2.17 -6.93
CA THR A 128 11.06 1.10 -7.61
C THR A 128 10.28 0.53 -8.79
N GLY A 129 8.98 0.27 -8.62
CA GLY A 129 8.12 -0.28 -9.68
C GLY A 129 8.00 0.64 -10.89
N ILE A 130 7.83 1.95 -10.67
CA ILE A 130 7.83 2.95 -11.75
C ILE A 130 9.17 2.93 -12.47
N VAL A 131 10.29 3.04 -11.73
CA VAL A 131 11.62 3.10 -12.35
C VAL A 131 11.93 1.83 -13.15
N ILE A 132 11.54 0.65 -12.65
CA ILE A 132 11.68 -0.63 -13.38
C ILE A 132 10.84 -0.64 -14.65
N ALA A 133 9.64 -0.04 -14.64
CA ALA A 133 8.76 0.00 -15.80
C ALA A 133 9.20 1.02 -16.88
N VAL A 134 9.96 2.05 -16.52
CA VAL A 134 10.35 3.15 -17.44
C VAL A 134 11.02 2.64 -18.73
N PRO A 135 12.03 1.74 -18.72
CA PRO A 135 12.63 1.23 -19.96
C PRO A 135 11.60 0.63 -20.91
N GLY A 136 10.67 -0.17 -20.38
CA GLY A 136 9.60 -0.80 -21.16
C GLY A 136 8.62 0.23 -21.73
N LEU A 137 8.26 1.26 -20.96
CA LEU A 137 7.39 2.34 -21.42
C LEU A 137 8.08 3.22 -22.49
N MET A 138 9.36 3.53 -22.32
CA MET A 138 10.12 4.33 -23.27
C MET A 138 10.30 3.64 -24.61
N PHE A 139 10.42 2.30 -24.61
CA PHE A 139 10.50 1.51 -25.83
C PHE A 139 9.33 1.77 -26.79
N TYR A 140 8.10 1.90 -26.25
CA TYR A 140 6.91 2.24 -27.05
C TYR A 140 6.94 3.65 -27.65
N THR A 141 7.75 4.55 -27.11
CA THR A 141 7.95 5.91 -27.64
C THR A 141 9.11 6.00 -28.64
N GLY A 142 9.69 4.85 -29.03
CA GLY A 142 10.86 4.77 -29.93
C GLY A 142 12.18 5.19 -29.27
N LYS A 143 12.20 5.42 -27.95
CA LYS A 143 13.41 5.77 -27.20
C LYS A 143 13.93 4.54 -26.47
N VAL A 144 15.19 4.19 -26.72
CA VAL A 144 15.86 3.10 -26.01
C VAL A 144 16.60 3.69 -24.83
N TRP A 145 16.08 3.45 -23.62
CA TRP A 145 16.80 3.72 -22.37
C TRP A 145 17.03 2.41 -21.66
N MET A 146 18.29 2.02 -21.52
CA MET A 146 18.67 0.80 -20.82
C MET A 146 19.17 1.18 -19.43
N GLN A 147 18.60 0.56 -18.41
CA GLN A 147 19.11 0.67 -17.06
C GLN A 147 20.32 -0.25 -16.89
N GLY A 148 21.35 0.18 -16.17
CA GLY A 148 22.50 -0.66 -15.86
C GLY A 148 22.07 -1.94 -15.13
N TYR A 149 22.72 -3.08 -15.44
CA TYR A 149 22.35 -4.39 -14.90
C TYR A 149 22.26 -4.40 -13.38
N TYR A 150 23.30 -3.91 -12.69
CA TYR A 150 23.33 -3.85 -11.23
C TYR A 150 22.21 -2.97 -10.66
N THR A 151 21.95 -1.83 -11.29
CA THR A 151 20.85 -0.94 -10.88
C THR A 151 19.49 -1.64 -11.02
N SER A 152 19.25 -2.33 -12.13
CA SER A 152 18.03 -3.11 -12.35
C SER A 152 17.87 -4.21 -11.31
N GLN A 153 18.94 -4.97 -11.01
CA GLN A 153 18.91 -6.00 -9.98
C GLN A 153 18.64 -5.44 -8.59
N THR A 154 19.29 -4.34 -8.21
CA THR A 154 19.07 -3.69 -6.92
C THR A 154 17.62 -3.22 -6.79
N LEU A 155 17.06 -2.58 -7.82
CA LEU A 155 15.67 -2.12 -7.80
C LEU A 155 14.69 -3.28 -7.71
N LEU A 156 14.89 -4.36 -8.48
CA LEU A 156 14.07 -5.57 -8.39
C LEU A 156 14.15 -6.19 -7.00
N GLY A 157 15.35 -6.26 -6.41
CA GLY A 157 15.55 -6.75 -5.05
C GLY A 157 14.80 -5.91 -4.01
N ILE A 158 14.93 -4.58 -4.07
CA ILE A 158 14.21 -3.67 -3.16
C ILE A 158 12.70 -3.82 -3.35
N HIS A 159 12.21 -3.80 -4.59
CA HIS A 159 10.79 -3.93 -4.92
C HIS A 159 10.21 -5.23 -4.36
N PHE A 160 10.91 -6.34 -4.57
CA PHE A 160 10.52 -7.66 -4.08
C PHE A 160 10.51 -7.72 -2.55
N TRP A 161 11.63 -7.38 -1.90
CA TRP A 161 11.73 -7.49 -0.44
C TRP A 161 10.80 -6.53 0.29
N ALA A 162 10.61 -5.32 -0.23
CA ALA A 162 9.61 -4.40 0.31
C ALA A 162 8.20 -4.99 0.22
N SER A 163 7.86 -5.65 -0.89
CA SER A 163 6.57 -6.33 -1.07
C SER A 163 6.41 -7.51 -0.11
N VAL A 164 7.44 -8.34 0.06
CA VAL A 164 7.45 -9.47 1.00
C VAL A 164 7.27 -9.00 2.45
N ILE A 165 7.96 -7.93 2.85
CA ILE A 165 7.85 -7.36 4.20
C ILE A 165 6.48 -6.71 4.41
N LEU A 166 5.92 -6.08 3.39
CA LEU A 166 4.65 -5.38 3.47
C LEU A 166 3.49 -6.30 3.88
N VAL A 167 3.47 -7.54 3.37
CA VAL A 167 2.38 -8.52 3.65
C VAL A 167 2.17 -8.80 5.14
N PRO A 168 3.16 -9.31 5.90
CA PRO A 168 2.98 -9.59 7.33
C PRO A 168 2.71 -8.31 8.12
N VAL A 169 3.28 -7.17 7.72
CA VAL A 169 3.09 -5.89 8.42
C VAL A 169 1.66 -5.39 8.24
N ILE A 170 1.09 -5.46 7.03
CA ILE A 170 -0.33 -5.16 6.80
C ILE A 170 -1.22 -6.10 7.59
N PHE A 171 -0.91 -7.40 7.61
CA PHE A 171 -1.69 -8.39 8.35
C PHE A 171 -1.71 -8.08 9.86
N VAL A 172 -0.55 -7.83 10.46
CA VAL A 172 -0.43 -7.40 11.87
C VAL A 172 -1.18 -6.10 12.12
N HIS A 173 -1.06 -5.12 11.21
CA HIS A 173 -1.76 -3.84 11.32
C HIS A 173 -3.28 -4.03 11.32
N MET A 174 -3.82 -4.83 10.41
CA MET A 174 -5.25 -5.13 10.33
C MET A 174 -5.75 -5.88 11.56
N LEU A 175 -5.02 -6.90 12.04
CA LEU A 175 -5.39 -7.62 13.26
C LEU A 175 -5.43 -6.71 14.48
N TRP A 176 -4.49 -5.76 14.59
CA TRP A 176 -4.49 -4.76 15.65
C TRP A 176 -5.77 -3.90 15.59
N LEU A 177 -6.11 -3.39 14.40
CA LEU A 177 -7.31 -2.57 14.20
C LEU A 177 -8.59 -3.32 14.59
N VAL A 178 -8.73 -4.58 14.17
CA VAL A 178 -9.89 -5.42 14.49
C VAL A 178 -10.01 -5.65 16.00
N ARG A 179 -8.91 -5.96 16.69
CA ARG A 179 -8.92 -6.19 18.14
C ARG A 179 -9.40 -4.95 18.92
N LYS A 180 -8.97 -3.75 18.54
CA LYS A 180 -9.43 -2.51 19.18
C LYS A 180 -10.89 -2.19 18.88
N GLY A 181 -11.36 -2.46 17.66
CA GLY A 181 -12.75 -2.23 17.27
C GLY A 181 -13.77 -3.09 18.03
N GLY A 182 -13.34 -4.21 18.62
CA GLY A 182 -14.16 -5.08 19.47
C GLY A 182 -14.06 -4.79 20.98
N GLN A 183 -13.09 -3.99 21.44
CA GLN A 183 -12.97 -3.57 22.85
C GLN A 183 -13.74 -2.29 23.17
N ARG A 184 -14.25 -1.59 22.15
CA ARG A 184 -15.05 -0.36 22.27
C ARG A 184 -16.54 -0.57 21.96
N SER A 185 -16.99 -1.82 21.89
CA SER A 185 -18.40 -2.21 21.77
C SER A 185 -18.82 -2.99 22.99
#